data_AF-A0A7X7HSX6-F1
#
_entry.id   AF-A0A7X7HSX6-F1
#
_cell.length_a   1.000
_cell.length_b   1.000
_cell.length_c   1.000
_cell.angle_alpha   90.00
_cell.angle_beta   90.00
_cell.angle_gamma   90.00
#
_symmetry.space_group_name_H-M   'P 1'
#
loop_
_entity.id
_entity.type
_entity.pdbx_description
1 polymer ?
#
loop_
_entity_poly.entity_id
_entity_poly.type
_entity_poly.pdbx_seq_one_letter_code
_entity_poly.pdbx_strand_id
1 'polypeptide(L)'
;MAPDGAKQNQEQGPAEMIGDIWQLVRDYAKQETIDPLKSIGNFLKWGLPGAVLLTLGLLFGSLAILRGLQDETGESLTGSLTWVPYLVALVFALITAALAALAIKKPARTP
;
A
#
# COMPACT_ATOMS: atom_id res chain seq x y z
N MET A 1 -13.58 -56.71 -10.47
CA MET A 1 -12.23 -56.12 -10.63
C MET A 1 -12.11 -55.02 -9.60
N ALA A 2 -11.46 -55.29 -8.46
CA ALA A 2 -11.16 -54.27 -7.46
C ALA A 2 -9.90 -53.52 -7.91
N PRO A 3 -9.87 -52.18 -7.87
CA PRO A 3 -8.65 -51.45 -8.23
C PRO A 3 -7.56 -51.68 -7.18
N ASP A 4 -6.40 -52.09 -7.67
CA ASP A 4 -5.13 -52.36 -6.99
C ASP A 4 -4.52 -51.13 -6.29
N GLY A 5 -5.27 -50.47 -5.40
CA GLY A 5 -4.83 -49.27 -4.67
C GLY A 5 -4.11 -49.54 -3.34
N ALA A 6 -3.93 -50.80 -2.95
CA ALA A 6 -3.52 -51.17 -1.59
C ALA A 6 -2.07 -51.70 -1.46
N LYS A 7 -1.15 -51.32 -2.36
CA LYS A 7 0.23 -51.87 -2.37
C LYS A 7 1.37 -50.85 -2.58
N GLN A 8 1.30 -49.65 -2.00
CA GLN A 8 2.45 -48.72 -2.00
C GLN A 8 2.82 -48.15 -0.62
N ASN A 9 2.42 -48.82 0.47
CA ASN A 9 2.90 -48.53 1.82
C ASN A 9 3.68 -49.74 2.39
N GLN A 10 4.67 -50.23 1.64
CA GLN A 10 5.62 -51.21 2.17
C GLN A 10 7.02 -50.60 2.11
N GLU A 11 7.45 -50.13 3.29
CA GLU A 11 8.83 -49.85 3.67
C GLU A 11 9.54 -48.72 2.92
N GLN A 12 8.99 -47.50 2.99
CA GLN A 12 9.83 -46.30 2.82
C GLN A 12 10.96 -46.37 3.85
N GLY A 13 12.21 -46.46 3.39
CA GLY A 13 13.36 -46.44 4.29
C GLY A 13 13.37 -45.15 5.11
N PRO A 14 13.98 -45.12 6.31
CA PRO A 14 14.01 -43.92 7.16
C PRO A 14 14.48 -42.66 6.42
N ALA A 15 15.37 -42.82 5.44
CA ALA A 15 15.86 -41.73 4.59
C ALA A 15 14.79 -41.15 3.63
N GLU A 16 13.90 -41.99 3.11
CA GLU A 16 12.85 -41.60 2.16
C GLU A 16 11.72 -40.87 2.90
N MET A 17 11.37 -41.33 4.10
CA MET A 17 10.45 -40.64 5.01
C MET A 17 10.98 -39.25 5.43
N ILE A 18 12.28 -39.11 5.70
CA ILE A 18 12.89 -37.81 6.01
C ILE A 18 12.82 -36.87 4.80
N GLY A 19 13.03 -37.40 3.59
CA GLY A 19 12.89 -36.66 2.33
C GLY A 19 11.48 -36.12 2.13
N ASP A 20 10.47 -36.96 2.34
CA ASP A 20 9.05 -36.59 2.22
C ASP A 20 8.66 -35.51 3.22
N ILE A 21 9.07 -35.62 4.49
CA ILE A 21 8.80 -34.61 5.52
C ILE A 21 9.48 -33.28 5.17
N TRP A 22 10.73 -33.31 4.72
CA TRP A 22 11.45 -32.11 4.30
C TRP A 22 10.74 -31.42 3.12
N GLN A 23 10.26 -32.20 2.16
CA GLN A 23 9.54 -31.70 1.00
C GLN A 23 8.22 -31.03 1.40
N LEU A 24 7.44 -31.65 2.29
CA LEU A 24 6.21 -31.08 2.82
C LEU A 24 6.45 -29.77 3.59
N VAL A 25 7.48 -29.71 4.44
CA VAL A 25 7.84 -28.49 5.18
C VAL A 25 8.25 -27.37 4.22
N ARG A 26 9.05 -27.70 3.19
CA ARG A 26 9.47 -26.75 2.17
C ARG A 26 8.30 -26.20 1.38
N ASP A 27 7.39 -27.09 0.95
CA ASP A 27 6.24 -26.72 0.14
C ASP A 27 5.25 -25.88 0.94
N TYR A 28 5.04 -26.22 2.22
CA TYR A 28 4.25 -25.39 3.15
C TYR A 28 4.86 -24.01 3.35
N ALA A 29 6.16 -23.94 3.65
CA ALA A 29 6.86 -22.67 3.84
C ALA A 29 6.75 -21.80 2.59
N LYS A 30 6.83 -22.39 1.38
CA LYS A 30 6.59 -21.68 0.12
C LYS A 30 5.14 -21.23 -0.02
N GLN A 31 4.18 -22.08 0.33
CA GLN A 31 2.76 -21.77 0.20
C GLN A 31 2.35 -20.63 1.13
N GLU A 32 2.78 -20.68 2.39
CA GLU A 32 2.54 -19.62 3.36
C GLU A 32 3.31 -18.33 3.07
N THR A 33 4.44 -18.36 2.35
CA THR A 33 5.22 -17.13 2.05
C THR A 33 4.88 -16.48 0.72
N ILE A 34 4.43 -17.23 -0.28
CA ILE A 34 4.11 -16.68 -1.60
C ILE A 34 2.86 -15.79 -1.53
N ASP A 35 1.84 -16.20 -0.79
CA ASP A 35 0.62 -15.42 -0.62
C ASP A 35 0.86 -14.04 0.01
N PRO A 36 1.59 -13.91 1.14
CA PRO A 36 1.92 -12.61 1.70
C PRO A 36 2.85 -11.80 0.79
N LEU A 37 3.80 -12.44 0.08
CA LEU A 37 4.69 -11.72 -0.83
C LEU A 37 3.93 -11.14 -2.04
N LYS A 38 2.95 -11.88 -2.56
CA LYS A 38 2.06 -11.41 -3.62
C LYS A 38 1.15 -10.27 -3.13
N SER A 39 0.68 -10.35 -1.89
CA SER A 39 -0.08 -9.26 -1.25
C SER A 39 0.73 -7.98 -1.14
N ILE A 40 1.99 -8.06 -0.67
CA ILE A 40 2.91 -6.91 -0.62
C ILE A 40 3.16 -6.35 -2.02
N GLY A 41 3.39 -7.21 -3.00
CA GLY A 41 3.58 -6.80 -4.40
C GLY A 41 2.37 -6.06 -4.95
N ASN A 42 1.16 -6.52 -4.65
CA ASN A 42 -0.07 -5.87 -5.09
C ASN A 42 -0.31 -4.54 -4.34
N PHE A 43 -0.03 -4.48 -3.04
CA PHE A 43 -0.07 -3.24 -2.26
C PHE A 43 0.89 -2.19 -2.82
N LEU A 44 2.14 -2.56 -3.12
CA LEU A 44 3.12 -1.64 -3.67
C LEU A 44 2.75 -1.18 -5.09
N LYS A 45 2.25 -2.10 -5.92
CA LYS A 45 1.80 -1.81 -7.29
C LYS A 45 0.73 -0.72 -7.33
N TRP A 46 -0.23 -0.75 -6.41
CA TRP A 46 -1.32 0.24 -6.36
C TRP A 46 -1.00 1.43 -5.46
N GLY A 47 -0.20 1.23 -4.41
CA GLY A 47 0.19 2.26 -3.45
C GLY A 47 1.20 3.25 -4.01
N LEU A 48 2.19 2.78 -4.78
CA LEU A 48 3.28 3.63 -5.27
C LEU A 48 2.80 4.73 -6.24
N PRO A 49 1.99 4.44 -7.28
CA PRO A 49 1.46 5.49 -8.16
C PRO A 49 0.53 6.45 -7.40
N GLY A 50 -0.28 5.93 -6.46
CA GLY A 50 -1.15 6.74 -5.62
C GLY A 50 -0.34 7.72 -4.75
N ALA A 51 0.74 7.25 -4.13
CA ALA A 51 1.64 8.09 -3.33
C ALA A 51 2.32 9.18 -4.16
N VAL A 52 2.76 8.84 -5.39
CA VAL A 52 3.33 9.83 -6.31
C VAL A 52 2.29 10.90 -6.68
N LEU A 53 1.09 10.50 -7.08
CA LEU A 53 0.03 11.43 -7.45
C LEU A 53 -0.39 12.32 -6.27
N LEU A 54 -0.54 11.76 -5.07
CA LEU A 54 -0.85 12.54 -3.87
C LEU A 54 0.26 13.55 -3.55
N THR A 55 1.52 13.14 -3.66
CA THR A 55 2.67 14.03 -3.40
C THR A 55 2.71 15.18 -4.41
N LEU A 56 2.56 14.87 -5.70
CA LEU A 56 2.54 15.89 -6.75
C LEU A 56 1.33 16.83 -6.61
N GLY A 57 0.15 16.29 -6.29
CA GLY A 57 -1.05 17.08 -6.04
C GLY A 57 -0.90 18.03 -4.84
N LEU A 58 -0.32 17.55 -3.74
CA LEU A 58 -0.01 18.38 -2.57
C LEU A 58 1.01 19.47 -2.91
N LEU A 59 2.08 19.12 -3.62
CA LEU A 59 3.13 20.07 -4.00
C LEU A 59 2.58 21.16 -4.92
N PHE A 60 2.03 20.77 -6.07
CA PHE A 60 1.54 21.74 -7.05
C PHE A 60 0.28 22.47 -6.56
N GLY A 61 -0.61 21.81 -5.84
CA GLY A 61 -1.79 22.44 -5.25
C GLY A 61 -1.42 23.51 -4.22
N SER A 62 -0.47 23.21 -3.33
CA SER A 62 0.02 24.19 -2.35
C SER A 62 0.70 25.37 -3.03
N LEU A 63 1.53 25.12 -4.06
CA LEU A 63 2.16 26.19 -4.84
C LEU A 63 1.14 27.04 -5.59
N ALA A 64 0.12 26.43 -6.19
CA ALA A 64 -0.94 27.14 -6.91
C ALA A 64 -1.75 28.04 -5.97
N ILE A 65 -2.10 27.57 -4.77
CA ILE A 65 -2.80 28.36 -3.76
C ILE A 65 -1.93 29.52 -3.28
N LEU A 66 -0.68 29.24 -2.91
CA LEU A 66 0.25 30.28 -2.46
C LEU A 66 0.43 31.35 -3.51
N ARG A 67 0.70 30.93 -4.75
CA ARG A 67 0.97 31.84 -5.86
C ARG A 67 -0.28 32.61 -6.27
N GLY A 68 -1.42 31.93 -6.41
CA GLY A 68 -2.68 32.59 -6.76
C GLY A 68 -3.09 33.63 -5.70
N LEU A 69 -2.93 33.32 -4.41
CA LEU A 69 -3.28 34.26 -3.35
C LEU A 69 -2.28 35.42 -3.25
N GLN A 70 -1.00 35.18 -3.51
CA GLN A 70 0.02 36.25 -3.52
C GLN A 70 -0.08 37.15 -4.76
N ASP A 71 -0.40 36.59 -5.93
CA ASP A 71 -0.54 37.33 -7.19
C ASP A 71 -1.79 38.25 -7.16
N GLU A 72 -2.93 37.75 -6.65
CA GLU A 72 -4.18 38.52 -6.60
C GLU A 72 -4.27 39.49 -5.41
N THR A 73 -3.65 39.15 -4.28
CA THR A 73 -3.81 39.89 -3.01
C THR A 73 -2.55 40.64 -2.59
N GLY A 74 -1.54 40.73 -3.48
CA GLY A 74 -0.18 41.20 -3.21
C GLY A 74 -0.05 42.57 -2.54
N GLU A 75 -1.02 43.48 -2.72
CA GLU A 75 -1.05 44.77 -2.01
C GLU A 75 -1.94 44.76 -0.75
N SER A 76 -2.99 43.92 -0.71
CA SER A 76 -3.95 43.85 0.41
C SER A 76 -3.47 43.01 1.59
N LEU A 77 -2.64 41.98 1.36
CA LEU A 77 -2.07 41.13 2.42
C LEU A 77 -0.64 41.55 2.81
N THR A 78 -0.38 42.86 2.85
CA THR A 78 0.93 43.41 3.23
C THR A 78 1.02 43.69 4.74
N GLY A 79 2.24 43.77 5.28
CA GLY A 79 2.49 44.05 6.70
C GLY A 79 2.22 42.86 7.64
N SER A 80 1.24 42.99 8.54
CA SER A 80 0.94 41.97 9.56
C SER A 80 0.20 40.74 9.03
N LEU A 81 -0.29 40.77 7.78
CA LEU A 81 -1.10 39.71 7.17
C LEU A 81 -0.32 38.80 6.20
N THR A 82 1.00 38.96 6.11
CA THR A 82 1.88 38.17 5.22
C THR A 82 1.86 36.67 5.53
N TRP A 83 1.44 36.27 6.73
CA TRP A 83 1.33 34.86 7.13
C TRP A 83 0.08 34.16 6.56
N VAL A 84 -0.95 34.92 6.13
CA VAL A 84 -2.25 34.37 5.71
C VAL A 84 -2.13 33.37 4.55
N PRO A 85 -1.39 33.65 3.46
CA PRO A 85 -1.24 32.68 2.37
C PRO A 85 -0.64 31.35 2.82
N TYR A 86 0.32 31.38 3.73
CA TYR A 86 0.94 30.18 4.29
C TYR A 86 -0.05 29.39 5.17
N LEU A 87 -0.90 30.07 5.93
CA LEU A 87 -1.95 29.41 6.72
C LEU A 87 -2.99 28.73 5.81
N VAL A 88 -3.39 29.37 4.71
CA VAL A 88 -4.34 28.76 3.76
C VAL A 88 -3.73 27.52 3.09
N ALA A 89 -2.46 27.60 2.65
CA ALA A 89 -1.76 26.44 2.10
C ALA A 89 -1.61 25.30 3.12
N LEU A 90 -1.34 25.63 4.39
CA LEU A 90 -1.31 24.66 5.48
C LEU A 90 -2.66 23.97 5.68
N VAL A 91 -3.75 24.75 5.72
CA VAL A 91 -5.12 24.20 5.84
C VAL A 91 -5.44 23.27 4.67
N PHE A 92 -5.10 23.66 3.44
CA PHE A 92 -5.26 22.81 2.27
C PHE A 92 -4.48 21.49 2.40
N ALA A 93 -3.23 21.55 2.86
CA ALA A 93 -2.41 20.35 3.07
C ALA A 93 -3.01 19.43 4.15
N LEU A 94 -3.47 20.00 5.27
CA LEU A 94 -4.13 19.25 6.35
C LEU A 94 -5.42 18.59 5.89
N ILE A 95 -6.27 19.31 5.13
CA ILE A 95 -7.50 18.76 4.57
C ILE A 95 -7.17 17.59 3.63
N THR A 96 -6.22 17.78 2.72
CA THR A 96 -5.81 16.75 1.77
C THR A 96 -5.27 15.51 2.49
N ALA A 97 -4.41 15.70 3.49
CA ALA A 97 -3.87 14.62 4.31
C ALA A 97 -4.98 13.89 5.10
N ALA A 98 -5.93 14.62 5.68
CA ALA A 98 -7.06 14.04 6.39
C ALA A 98 -7.95 13.22 5.44
N LEU A 99 -8.26 13.74 4.24
CA LEU A 99 -9.02 13.01 3.23
C LEU A 99 -8.30 11.74 2.78
N ALA A 100 -6.98 11.80 2.55
CA ALA A 100 -6.17 10.63 2.23
C ALA A 100 -6.21 9.59 3.36
N ALA A 101 -6.06 10.02 4.62
CA ALA A 101 -6.13 9.12 5.78
C ALA A 101 -7.52 8.48 5.92
N LEU A 102 -8.59 9.23 5.66
CA LEU A 102 -9.96 8.70 5.68
C LEU A 102 -10.21 7.72 4.52
N ALA A 103 -9.64 7.97 3.35
CA ALA A 103 -9.75 7.07 2.19
C ALA A 103 -9.09 5.71 2.45
N ILE A 104 -7.95 5.69 3.16
CA ILE A 104 -7.24 4.46 3.53
C ILE A 104 -8.05 3.62 4.52
N LYS A 105 -8.84 4.25 5.42
CA LYS A 105 -9.61 3.56 6.46
C LYS A 105 -10.84 2.81 5.96
N LYS A 106 -11.26 3.00 4.70
CA LYS A 106 -12.44 2.30 4.16
C LYS A 106 -12.05 0.86 3.82
N PRO A 107 -12.52 -0.17 4.56
CA PRO A 107 -12.19 -1.55 4.22
C PRO A 107 -12.72 -1.82 2.81
N ALA A 108 -11.85 -2.33 1.93
CA ALA A 108 -12.25 -2.82 0.63
C ALA A 108 -13.34 -3.87 0.86
N ARG A 109 -14.58 -3.54 0.50
CA ARG A 109 -15.69 -4.50 0.52
C ARG A 109 -15.33 -5.58 -0.50
N THR A 110 -14.82 -6.70 -0.03
CA THR A 110 -14.73 -7.93 -0.81
C THR A 110 -16.17 -8.44 -1.03
N PRO A 111 -16.59 -8.70 -2.28
CA PRO A 111 -17.76 -9.54 -2.54
C PRO A 111 -17.52 -10.99 -2.14
#